data_AF-A0A6G2W3B8-F1
#
_entry.id   AF-A0A6G2W3B8-F1
#
_cell.length_a   1.000
_cell.length_b   1.000
_cell.length_c   1.000
_cell.angle_alpha   90.00
_cell.angle_beta   90.00
_cell.angle_gamma   90.00
#
_symmetry.space_group_name_H-M   'P 1'
#
loop_
_entity.id
_entity.type
_entity.pdbx_description
1 polymer ?
#
loop_
_entity_poly.entity_id
_entity_poly.type
_entity_poly.pdbx_seq_one_letter_code
_entity_poly.pdbx_strand_id
1 'polypeptide(L)'
;MSGISRRTFTGLVGGGAVTAVARAEGTAEAAAPAERPFRARAHARPGGRPNILFVFADDLGWADLSAYGSPHIRTPNLDRLAAQGVRFTDAYSGSATCSPTRFSL
;
A
#
# COMPACT_ATOMS: atom_id res chain seq x y z
N MET A 1 18.41 42.59 32.76
CA MET A 1 17.90 41.30 32.25
C MET A 1 17.63 41.48 30.76
N SER A 2 18.65 41.28 29.92
CA SER A 2 18.56 41.46 28.47
C SER A 2 18.39 40.09 27.81
N GLY A 3 17.29 39.94 27.07
CA GLY A 3 16.78 38.68 26.55
C GLY A 3 17.64 38.05 25.45
N ILE A 4 17.74 36.73 25.49
CA ILE A 4 18.36 35.90 24.46
C ILE A 4 17.59 36.09 23.14
N SER A 5 18.30 36.49 22.09
CA SER A 5 17.73 36.69 20.75
C SER A 5 17.51 35.35 20.06
N ARG A 6 16.41 35.26 19.29
CA ARG A 6 16.02 34.06 18.51
C ARG A 6 17.13 33.58 17.57
N ARG A 7 18.02 34.48 17.11
CA ARG A 7 19.19 34.13 16.27
C ARG A 7 20.30 33.39 17.02
N THR A 8 20.43 33.63 18.32
CA THR A 8 21.42 32.94 19.17
C THR A 8 21.01 31.49 19.46
N PHE A 9 19.70 31.22 19.54
CA PHE A 9 19.19 29.86 19.78
C PHE A 9 19.39 28.93 18.57
N THR A 10 19.24 29.43 17.35
CA THR A 10 19.41 28.62 16.14
C THR A 10 20.87 28.31 15.82
N GLY A 11 21.82 29.11 16.32
CA GLY A 11 23.25 28.89 16.11
C GLY A 11 23.88 27.80 16.99
N LEU A 12 23.29 27.50 18.16
CA LEU A 12 23.90 26.59 19.14
C LEU A 12 23.57 25.11 18.89
N VAL A 13 22.56 24.79 18.07
CA VAL A 13 22.15 23.41 17.77
C VAL A 13 22.85 22.86 16.52
N GLY A 14 23.56 23.71 15.76
CA GLY A 14 24.23 23.33 14.51
C GLY A 14 25.64 22.72 14.66
N GLY A 15 26.14 22.50 15.88
CA GLY A 15 27.54 22.15 16.14
C GLY A 15 27.71 20.83 16.89
N GLY A 16 27.08 19.75 16.43
CA GLY A 16 27.33 18.39 16.91
C GLY A 16 28.08 17.58 15.86
N ALA A 17 29.37 17.34 16.06
CA ALA A 17 30.16 16.44 15.22
C ALA A 17 29.63 15.01 15.35
N VAL A 18 28.89 14.55 14.34
CA VAL A 18 28.44 13.16 14.26
C VAL A 18 29.56 12.38 13.58
N THR A 19 30.32 11.62 14.36
CA THR A 19 31.31 10.67 13.88
C THR A 19 30.60 9.60 13.05
N ALA A 20 30.85 9.57 11.75
CA ALA A 20 30.33 8.55 10.85
C ALA A 20 30.92 7.19 11.20
N VAL A 21 30.13 6.33 11.85
CA VAL A 21 30.39 4.89 11.87
C VAL A 21 29.78 4.33 10.60
N ALA A 22 30.64 4.04 9.62
CA ALA A 22 30.26 3.30 8.43
C ALA A 22 29.79 1.89 8.84
N ARG A 23 28.48 1.72 9.01
CA ARG A 23 27.87 0.39 8.91
C ARG A 23 27.57 0.15 7.44
N ALA A 24 28.22 -0.87 6.89
CA ALA A 24 27.81 -1.47 5.63
C ALA A 24 26.46 -2.16 5.87
N GLU A 25 25.38 -1.39 5.85
CA GLU A 25 24.04 -1.92 5.71
C GLU A 25 23.76 -1.88 4.21
N GLY A 26 23.91 -3.04 3.57
CA GLY A 26 23.25 -3.28 2.30
C GLY A 26 21.76 -3.16 2.55
N THR A 27 21.24 -1.94 2.51
CA THR A 27 19.82 -1.69 2.31
C THR A 27 19.56 -2.17 0.90
N ALA A 28 19.18 -3.45 0.77
CA ALA A 28 18.30 -3.85 -0.29
C ALA A 28 17.02 -3.02 -0.09
N GLU A 29 17.06 -1.78 -0.57
CA GLU A 29 15.90 -0.97 -0.77
C GLU A 29 15.04 -1.80 -1.70
N ALA A 30 14.03 -2.45 -1.10
CA ALA A 30 13.10 -3.28 -1.83
C ALA A 30 12.43 -2.35 -2.82
N ALA A 31 12.93 -2.38 -4.07
CA ALA A 31 12.46 -1.54 -5.14
C ALA A 31 10.95 -1.62 -5.16
N ALA A 32 10.28 -0.47 -5.02
CA ALA A 32 8.83 -0.39 -5.09
C ALA A 32 8.39 -1.20 -6.32
N PRO A 33 7.49 -2.20 -6.16
CA PRO A 33 7.17 -3.11 -7.24
C PRO A 33 6.65 -2.29 -8.42
N ALA A 34 7.43 -2.24 -9.50
CA ALA A 34 7.06 -1.52 -10.70
C ALA A 34 5.71 -2.04 -11.20
N GLU A 35 4.76 -1.13 -11.42
CA GLU A 35 3.44 -1.47 -11.93
C GLU A 35 3.59 -2.22 -13.26
N ARG A 36 3.01 -3.42 -13.33
CA ARG A 36 3.05 -4.24 -14.54
C ARG A 36 1.89 -3.81 -15.45
N PRO A 37 2.12 -3.55 -16.75
CA PRO A 37 1.01 -3.24 -17.65
C PRO A 37 0.04 -4.41 -17.70
N PHE A 38 -1.24 -4.13 -17.43
CA PHE A 38 -2.29 -5.14 -17.51
C PHE A 38 -2.42 -5.66 -18.95
N ARG A 39 -2.37 -6.99 -19.10
CA ARG A 39 -2.68 -7.66 -20.36
C ARG A 39 -3.88 -8.56 -20.13
N ALA A 40 -5.05 -8.14 -20.59
CA ALA A 40 -6.23 -8.98 -20.60
C ALA A 40 -5.92 -10.26 -21.37
N ARG A 41 -6.09 -11.42 -20.73
CA ARG A 41 -6.10 -12.69 -21.46
C ARG A 41 -7.40 -12.75 -22.26
N ALA A 42 -7.30 -12.87 -23.57
CA ALA A 42 -8.45 -13.14 -24.42
C ALA A 42 -8.98 -14.55 -24.12
N HIS A 43 -9.86 -14.65 -23.12
CA HIS A 43 -10.62 -15.87 -22.83
C HIS A 43 -12.07 -15.78 -23.33
N ALA A 44 -12.37 -14.74 -24.11
CA ALA A 44 -13.68 -14.56 -24.71
C ALA A 44 -13.90 -15.66 -25.76
N ARG A 45 -14.86 -16.54 -25.48
CA ARG A 45 -15.48 -17.35 -26.52
C ARG A 45 -16.06 -16.37 -27.56
N PRO A 46 -15.74 -16.48 -28.86
CA PRO A 46 -16.26 -15.55 -29.86
C PRO A 46 -17.80 -15.47 -29.75
N GLY A 47 -18.33 -14.28 -29.47
CA GLY A 47 -19.78 -14.05 -29.30
C GLY A 47 -20.39 -14.41 -27.94
N GLY A 48 -19.61 -14.87 -26.95
CA GLY A 48 -20.10 -15.15 -25.59
C GLY A 48 -20.00 -13.95 -24.66
N ARG A 49 -21.07 -13.64 -23.92
CA ARG A 49 -21.01 -12.67 -22.81
C ARG A 49 -20.19 -13.27 -21.65
N PRO A 50 -19.30 -12.49 -21.01
CA PRO A 50 -18.57 -12.98 -19.84
C PRO A 50 -19.53 -13.18 -18.65
N ASN A 51 -19.20 -14.13 -17.79
CA ASN A 51 -19.81 -14.23 -16.47
C ASN A 51 -19.07 -13.26 -15.52
N ILE A 52 -19.82 -12.47 -14.75
CA ILE A 52 -19.27 -11.55 -13.76
C ILE A 52 -19.56 -12.12 -12.37
N LEU A 53 -18.52 -12.42 -11.60
CA LEU A 53 -18.60 -12.79 -10.19
C LEU A 53 -18.10 -11.61 -9.35
N PHE A 54 -18.99 -10.99 -8.59
CA PHE A 54 -18.66 -9.92 -7.65
C PHE A 54 -18.59 -10.47 -6.23
N VAL A 55 -17.41 -10.37 -5.60
CA VAL A 55 -17.17 -10.80 -4.22
C VAL A 55 -16.85 -9.57 -3.39
N PHE A 56 -17.68 -9.32 -2.38
CA PHE A 56 -17.55 -8.20 -1.45
C PHE A 56 -17.47 -8.74 -0.02
N ALA A 57 -16.44 -8.34 0.72
CA ALA A 57 -16.23 -8.74 2.10
C ALA A 57 -16.60 -7.59 3.05
N ASP A 58 -17.25 -7.90 4.17
CA ASP A 58 -17.60 -6.94 5.21
C ASP A 58 -16.44 -6.79 6.20
N ASP A 59 -16.14 -5.57 6.61
CA ASP A 59 -15.12 -5.22 7.62
C ASP A 59 -13.71 -5.80 7.38
N LEU A 60 -13.37 -6.17 6.14
CA LEU A 60 -12.03 -6.64 5.79
C LEU A 60 -11.07 -5.46 5.66
N GLY A 61 -10.09 -5.38 6.56
CA GLY A 61 -9.07 -4.35 6.57
C GLY A 61 -8.06 -4.50 5.44
N TRP A 62 -7.47 -3.37 5.03
CA TRP A 62 -6.43 -3.34 3.99
C TRP A 62 -5.24 -4.28 4.29
N ALA A 63 -4.78 -4.27 5.54
CA ALA A 63 -3.62 -5.03 5.98
C ALA A 63 -3.92 -6.49 6.36
N ASP A 64 -5.17 -6.95 6.19
CA ASP A 64 -5.57 -8.30 6.56
C ASP A 64 -5.19 -9.36 5.52
N LEU A 65 -4.90 -8.95 4.28
CA LEU A 65 -4.53 -9.87 3.19
C LEU A 65 -3.01 -9.97 3.05
N SER A 66 -2.49 -11.18 2.87
CA SER A 66 -1.05 -11.38 2.61
C SER A 66 -0.60 -10.71 1.32
N ALA A 67 -1.46 -10.63 0.31
CA ALA A 67 -1.20 -9.85 -0.92
C ALA A 67 -0.95 -8.34 -0.66
N TYR A 68 -1.41 -7.78 0.46
CA TYR A 68 -1.14 -6.39 0.88
C TYR A 68 -0.08 -6.28 1.99
N GLY A 69 0.58 -7.39 2.35
CA GLY A 69 1.68 -7.40 3.30
C GLY A 69 1.33 -7.85 4.71
N SER A 70 0.19 -8.51 4.93
CA SER A 70 -0.12 -9.10 6.24
C SER A 70 0.99 -10.07 6.69
N PRO A 71 1.61 -9.87 7.87
CA PRO A 71 2.70 -10.73 8.35
C PRO A 71 2.19 -12.03 8.99
N HIS A 72 0.89 -12.14 9.28
CA HIS A 72 0.32 -13.22 10.09
C HIS A 72 -0.82 -13.97 9.40
N ILE A 73 -1.60 -13.30 8.56
CA ILE A 73 -2.78 -13.89 7.91
C ILE A 73 -2.37 -14.39 6.53
N ARG A 74 -2.60 -15.69 6.29
CA ARG A 74 -2.32 -16.31 4.99
C ARG A 74 -3.60 -16.42 4.17
N THR A 75 -3.63 -15.77 3.01
CA THR A 75 -4.78 -15.76 2.10
C THR A 75 -4.44 -16.33 0.72
N PRO A 76 -4.00 -17.60 0.59
CA PRO A 76 -3.39 -18.12 -0.62
C PRO A 76 -4.30 -18.07 -1.87
N ASN A 77 -5.62 -18.20 -1.68
CA ASN A 77 -6.58 -18.09 -2.78
C ASN A 77 -6.70 -16.65 -3.31
N LEU A 78 -6.68 -15.66 -2.41
CA LEU A 78 -6.74 -14.25 -2.77
C LEU A 78 -5.39 -13.76 -3.31
N ASP A 79 -4.28 -14.27 -2.78
CA ASP A 79 -2.94 -14.00 -3.30
C ASP A 79 -2.79 -14.48 -4.74
N ARG A 80 -3.30 -15.69 -5.03
CA ARG A 80 -3.34 -16.22 -6.40
C ARG A 80 -4.20 -15.35 -7.32
N LEU A 81 -5.35 -14.87 -6.83
CA LEU A 81 -6.22 -13.98 -7.61
C LEU A 81 -5.53 -12.65 -7.93
N ALA A 82 -4.88 -12.03 -6.93
CA ALA A 82 -4.11 -10.80 -7.08
C ALA A 82 -2.93 -10.98 -8.06
N ALA A 83 -2.23 -12.11 -8.02
CA ALA A 83 -1.11 -12.40 -8.91
C ALA A 83 -1.53 -12.67 -10.37
N GLN A 84 -2.74 -13.19 -10.58
CA GLN A 84 -3.29 -13.52 -11.89
C GLN A 84 -4.08 -12.37 -12.53
N GLY A 85 -4.43 -11.35 -11.74
CA GLY A 85 -5.26 -10.23 -12.15
C GLY A 85 -4.61 -8.87 -11.93
N VAL A 86 -5.45 -7.89 -11.61
CA VAL A 86 -5.05 -6.54 -11.21
C VAL A 86 -5.30 -6.40 -9.72
N ARG A 87 -4.32 -5.87 -9.00
CA ARG A 87 -4.43 -5.51 -7.58
C ARG A 87 -4.32 -4.00 -7.46
N PHE A 88 -5.39 -3.35 -7.01
CA PHE A 88 -5.39 -1.92 -6.74
C PHE A 88 -4.70 -1.66 -5.40
N THR A 89 -3.79 -0.69 -5.31
CA THR A 89 -3.13 -0.26 -4.06
C THR A 89 -3.84 0.90 -3.37
N ASP A 90 -4.72 1.57 -4.10
CA ASP A 90 -5.39 2.82 -3.70
C ASP A 90 -6.89 2.72 -4.01
N ALA A 91 -7.57 1.80 -3.30
CA ALA A 91 -9.02 1.57 -3.45
C ALA A 91 -9.77 2.03 -2.20
N TYR A 92 -10.38 3.21 -2.27
CA TYR A 92 -11.09 3.82 -1.15
C TYR A 92 -12.58 3.45 -1.14
N SER A 93 -13.13 3.20 0.05
CA SER A 93 -14.57 3.02 0.23
C SER A 93 -15.32 4.35 0.06
N GLY A 94 -16.54 4.30 -0.47
CA GLY A 94 -17.43 5.47 -0.57
C GLY A 94 -17.87 6.02 0.80
N SER A 95 -17.73 5.24 1.88
CA SER A 95 -18.00 5.65 3.25
C SER A 95 -17.23 4.81 4.27
N ALA A 96 -17.18 5.25 5.53
CA ALA A 96 -16.59 4.52 6.65
C ALA A 96 -17.58 3.58 7.38
N THR A 97 -18.80 3.41 6.85
CA THR A 97 -19.81 2.50 7.44
C THR A 97 -20.48 1.64 6.37
N CYS A 98 -21.02 0.49 6.78
CA CYS A 98 -21.47 -0.58 5.89
C CYS A 98 -22.59 -0.14 4.93
N SER A 99 -23.68 0.45 5.45
CA SER A 99 -24.85 0.81 4.66
C SER A 99 -24.55 1.83 3.54
N PRO A 100 -23.93 3.00 3.81
CA PRO A 100 -23.59 3.94 2.75
C PRO A 100 -22.50 3.42 1.81
N THR A 101 -21.58 2.57 2.27
CA THR A 101 -20.61 1.90 1.38
C THR A 101 -21.32 1.00 0.37
N ARG A 102 -22.22 0.14 0.84
CA ARG A 102 -22.95 -0.81 -0.02
C ARG A 102 -23.90 -0.11 -0.99
N PHE A 103 -24.48 1.02 -0.59
CA PHE A 103 -25.34 1.81 -1.49
C PHE A 103 -24.57 2.49 -2.63
N SER A 104 -23.25 2.67 -2.49
CA SER A 104 -22.41 3.31 -3.51
C SER A 104 -21.91 2.37 -4.62
N LEU A 105 -22.11 1.04 -4.46
CA LEU A 105 -21.68 -0.01 -5.38
C LEU A 105 -22.76 -0.34 -6.42
#